data_AF-A0A7S2HNP2-F1
#
_entry.id   AF-A0A7S2HNP2-F1
#
_cell.length_a   1.000
_cell.length_b   1.000
_cell.length_c   1.000
_cell.angle_alpha   90.00
_cell.angle_beta   90.00
_cell.angle_gamma   90.00
#
_symmetry.space_group_name_H-M   'P 1'
#
loop_
_entity.id
_entity.type
_entity.pdbx_description
1 polymer ?
#
loop_
_entity_poly.entity_id
_entity_poly.type
_entity_poly.pdbx_seq_one_letter_code
_entity_poly.pdbx_strand_id
1 'polypeptide(L)'
;AAIATSLAGLPLSGRWWPLMSHLVSHHLCASAMVQMCARLAPNQDVAFVLSAGYIILNMLFANVLVKVSTVLPPLAGLRWVCSMYYAMSGIVSVEFAGFEERGLPAGDSVVAGYDIVLGNGQVLTEAGCLGVVWCFYVVFSVVGYLGLRFLSVSQI
;
A
#
# COMPACT_ATOMS: atom_id res chain seq x y z
N ALA A 1 9.68 3.59 -28.31
CA ALA A 1 8.31 3.62 -27.73
C ALA A 1 8.36 3.80 -26.21
N ALA A 2 9.01 2.90 -25.45
CA ALA A 2 9.08 2.94 -23.98
C ALA A 2 9.60 4.25 -23.34
N ILE A 3 10.63 4.87 -23.93
CA ILE A 3 11.17 6.15 -23.44
C ILE A 3 10.18 7.29 -23.67
N ALA A 4 9.42 7.25 -24.78
CA ALA A 4 8.41 8.25 -25.09
C ALA A 4 7.14 8.10 -24.23
N THR A 5 6.75 6.86 -23.87
CA THR A 5 5.67 6.61 -22.91
C THR A 5 6.05 6.99 -21.48
N SER A 6 7.30 6.73 -21.07
CA SER A 6 7.85 7.21 -19.79
C SER A 6 7.89 8.74 -19.71
N LEU A 7 8.31 9.42 -20.78
CA LEU A 7 8.29 10.89 -20.88
C LEU A 7 6.87 11.48 -20.90
N ALA A 8 5.89 10.71 -21.38
CA ALA A 8 4.47 11.07 -21.36
C ALA A 8 3.77 10.73 -20.02
N GLY A 9 4.49 10.15 -19.05
CA GLY A 9 3.92 9.73 -17.76
C GLY A 9 2.97 8.53 -17.85
N LEU A 10 3.05 7.75 -18.93
CA LEU A 10 2.24 6.55 -19.14
C LEU A 10 2.97 5.30 -18.60
N PRO A 11 2.23 4.31 -18.08
CA PRO A 11 2.83 3.08 -17.58
C PRO A 11 3.65 2.39 -18.65
N LEU A 12 4.83 1.88 -18.28
CA LEU A 12 5.73 1.15 -19.18
C LEU A 12 5.07 -0.10 -19.80
N SER A 13 4.18 -0.76 -19.06
CA SER A 13 3.39 -1.90 -19.53
C SER A 13 2.21 -1.55 -20.44
N GLY A 14 1.83 -0.27 -20.55
CA GLY A 14 0.60 0.17 -21.22
C GLY A 14 -0.69 -0.22 -20.49
N ARG A 15 -0.62 -0.87 -19.31
CA ARG A 15 -1.79 -1.29 -18.52
C ARG A 15 -2.28 -0.16 -17.61
N TRP A 16 -2.92 0.84 -18.20
CA TRP A 16 -3.34 2.04 -17.46
C TRP A 16 -4.44 1.79 -16.42
N TRP A 17 -5.46 0.99 -16.75
CA TRP A 17 -6.56 0.75 -15.81
C TRP A 17 -6.17 0.03 -14.52
N PRO A 18 -5.39 -1.06 -14.57
CA PRO A 18 -4.93 -1.68 -13.34
C PRO A 18 -4.05 -0.76 -12.50
N LEU A 19 -3.16 0.03 -13.13
CA LEU A 19 -2.34 1.01 -12.41
C LEU A 19 -3.21 2.04 -11.68
N MET A 20 -4.17 2.64 -12.38
CA MET A 20 -5.11 3.59 -11.78
C MET A 20 -5.93 2.95 -10.66
N SER A 21 -6.35 1.69 -10.81
CA SER A 21 -7.11 0.97 -9.78
C SER A 21 -6.33 0.85 -8.47
N HIS A 22 -5.03 0.56 -8.53
CA HIS A 22 -4.18 0.50 -7.35
C HIS A 22 -3.99 1.88 -6.69
N LEU A 23 -3.71 2.91 -7.50
CA LEU A 23 -3.53 4.28 -7.00
C LEU A 23 -4.79 4.80 -6.30
N VAL A 24 -5.94 4.66 -6.95
CA VAL A 24 -7.24 5.11 -6.41
C VAL A 24 -7.61 4.29 -5.17
N SER A 25 -7.46 2.97 -5.20
CA SER A 25 -7.80 2.11 -4.06
C SER A 25 -6.94 2.42 -2.85
N HIS A 26 -5.64 2.66 -3.04
CA HIS A 26 -4.77 3.07 -1.94
C HIS A 26 -5.15 4.45 -1.40
N HIS A 27 -5.47 5.42 -2.27
CA HIS A 27 -5.91 6.74 -1.83
C HIS A 27 -7.20 6.68 -1.00
N LEU A 28 -8.19 5.89 -1.43
CA LEU A 28 -9.42 5.66 -0.67
C LEU A 28 -9.15 4.97 0.67
N CYS A 29 -8.27 3.97 0.68
CA CYS A 29 -7.85 3.27 1.89
C CYS A 29 -7.17 4.23 2.90
N ALA A 30 -6.21 5.04 2.44
CA ALA A 30 -5.54 6.04 3.27
C ALA A 30 -6.54 7.08 3.79
N SER A 31 -7.47 7.55 2.95
CA SER A 31 -8.52 8.48 3.35
C SER A 31 -9.44 7.88 4.43
N ALA A 32 -9.83 6.61 4.29
CA ALA A 32 -10.63 5.91 5.28
C ALA A 32 -9.90 5.77 6.63
N MET A 33 -8.58 5.52 6.60
CA MET A 33 -7.75 5.48 7.80
C MET A 33 -7.71 6.84 8.52
N VAL A 34 -7.51 7.95 7.80
CA VAL A 34 -7.53 9.29 8.42
C VAL A 34 -8.90 9.58 9.04
N GLN A 35 -9.98 9.23 8.33
CA GLN A 35 -11.34 9.39 8.86
C GLN A 35 -11.59 8.53 10.11
N MET A 36 -11.06 7.30 10.14
CA MET A 36 -11.10 6.44 11.32
C MET A 36 -10.38 7.10 12.49
N CYS A 37 -9.15 7.59 12.29
CA CYS A 37 -8.39 8.30 13.33
C CYS A 37 -9.14 9.52 13.85
N ALA A 38 -9.75 10.31 12.96
CA ALA A 38 -10.54 11.48 13.34
C ALA A 38 -11.78 11.14 14.18
N ARG A 39 -12.39 9.96 13.97
CA ARG A 39 -13.58 9.50 14.72
C ARG A 39 -13.23 8.85 16.06
N LEU A 40 -12.02 8.30 16.20
CA LEU A 40 -11.58 7.62 17.42
C LEU A 40 -10.81 8.54 18.37
N ALA A 41 -10.17 9.58 17.85
CA ALA A 41 -9.38 10.49 18.66
C ALA A 41 -10.27 11.43 19.50
N PRO A 42 -9.84 11.80 20.71
CA PRO A 42 -10.59 12.72 21.57
C PRO A 42 -10.55 14.17 21.04
N ASN A 43 -9.59 14.50 20.18
CA ASN A 43 -9.45 15.81 19.56
C ASN A 43 -8.69 15.70 18.22
N GLN A 44 -8.67 16.81 17.48
CA GLN A 44 -8.07 16.90 16.14
C GLN A 44 -6.55 16.72 16.16
N ASP A 45 -5.87 17.22 17.19
CA ASP A 45 -4.40 17.12 17.30
C ASP A 45 -3.95 15.66 17.41
N VAL A 46 -4.61 14.88 18.26
CA VAL A 46 -4.34 13.44 18.41
C VAL A 46 -4.66 12.70 17.10
N ALA A 47 -5.76 13.05 16.42
CA ALA A 47 -6.11 12.45 15.13
C ALA A 47 -5.01 12.67 14.06
N PHE A 48 -4.45 13.88 14.00
CA PHE A 48 -3.36 14.21 13.08
C PHE A 48 -2.09 13.43 13.39
N VAL A 49 -1.69 13.37 14.66
CA VAL A 49 -0.48 12.63 15.08
C VAL A 49 -0.61 11.15 14.74
N LEU A 50 -1.77 10.53 15.01
CA LEU A 50 -2.02 9.12 14.68
C LEU A 50 -1.97 8.88 13.16
N SER A 51 -2.63 9.75 12.38
CA SER A 51 -2.64 9.66 10.92
C SER A 51 -1.24 9.80 10.33
N ALA A 52 -0.47 10.79 10.80
CA ALA A 52 0.91 11.01 10.37
C ALA A 52 1.80 9.81 10.74
N GLY A 53 1.66 9.26 11.95
CA GLY A 53 2.38 8.06 12.37
C GLY A 53 2.11 6.86 11.46
N TYR A 54 0.85 6.64 11.07
CA TYR A 54 0.51 5.58 10.12
C TYR A 54 1.09 5.85 8.73
N ILE A 55 1.04 7.08 8.22
CA ILE A 55 1.63 7.43 6.91
C ILE A 55 3.14 7.19 6.91
N ILE A 56 3.85 7.56 7.98
CA ILE A 56 5.29 7.32 8.12
C ILE A 56 5.59 5.82 8.11
N LEU A 57 4.80 5.03 8.84
CA LEU A 57 4.91 3.56 8.81
C LEU A 57 4.71 3.03 7.39
N ASN A 58 3.73 3.57 6.66
CA ASN A 58 3.51 3.15 5.28
C ASN A 58 4.71 3.48 4.38
N MET A 59 5.25 4.69 4.47
CA MET A 59 6.41 5.09 3.67
C MET A 59 7.67 4.26 3.97
N LEU A 60 7.90 3.94 5.25
CA LEU A 60 9.08 3.18 5.67
C LEU A 60 9.02 1.71 5.23
N PHE A 61 7.84 1.08 5.33
CA PHE A 61 7.65 -0.34 5.05
C PHE A 61 7.01 -0.64 3.69
N ALA A 62 6.84 0.36 2.82
CA ALA A 62 6.38 0.18 1.44
C ALA A 62 7.38 -0.56 0.53
N ASN A 63 8.58 -0.87 1.05
CA ASN A 63 9.68 -1.49 0.30
C ASN A 63 10.28 -0.58 -0.80
N VAL A 64 10.03 0.74 -0.71
CA VAL A 64 10.53 1.77 -1.61
C VAL A 64 11.79 2.43 -1.06
N LEU A 65 11.71 3.00 0.14
CA LEU A 65 12.83 3.70 0.79
C LEU A 65 13.77 2.74 1.52
N VAL A 66 13.21 1.72 2.18
CA VAL A 66 13.93 0.70 2.93
C VAL A 66 13.46 -0.66 2.47
N LYS A 67 14.40 -1.51 2.07
CA LYS A 67 14.08 -2.91 1.71
C LYS A 67 13.71 -3.67 2.98
N VAL A 68 12.57 -4.34 2.99
CA VAL A 68 12.14 -5.05 4.21
C VAL A 68 13.06 -6.22 4.55
N SER A 69 13.78 -6.77 3.55
CA SER A 69 14.79 -7.80 3.76
C SER A 69 16.00 -7.34 4.60
N THR A 70 16.25 -6.04 4.70
CA THR A 70 17.37 -5.48 5.48
C THR A 70 16.97 -5.06 6.90
N VAL A 71 15.69 -5.16 7.25
CA VAL A 71 15.16 -4.74 8.55
C VAL A 71 15.21 -5.90 9.56
N LEU A 72 15.40 -5.60 10.85
CA LEU A 72 15.36 -6.61 11.91
C LEU A 72 14.05 -7.43 11.86
N PRO A 73 14.09 -8.76 12.06
CA PRO A 73 12.93 -9.64 11.86
C PRO A 73 11.64 -9.22 12.59
N PRO A 74 11.68 -8.72 13.85
CA PRO A 74 10.46 -8.26 14.53
C PRO A 74 9.83 -7.03 13.87
N LEU A 75 10.66 -6.08 13.42
CA LEU A 75 10.22 -4.87 12.75
C LEU A 75 9.77 -5.15 11.32
N ALA A 76 10.35 -6.15 10.66
CA ALA A 76 9.93 -6.60 9.33
C ALA A 76 8.46 -7.07 9.33
N GLY A 77 7.93 -7.53 10.46
CA GLY A 77 6.52 -7.90 10.61
C GLY A 77 5.55 -6.73 10.42
N LEU A 78 5.98 -5.48 10.66
CA LEU A 78 5.13 -4.29 10.49
C LEU A 78 4.71 -4.05 9.05
N ARG A 79 5.42 -4.63 8.07
CA ARG A 79 5.03 -4.57 6.65
C ARG A 79 3.62 -5.12 6.40
N TRP A 80 3.18 -6.09 7.19
CA TRP A 80 1.88 -6.75 6.98
C TRP A 80 0.70 -5.86 7.39
N VAL A 81 0.94 -4.79 8.16
CA VAL A 81 -0.07 -3.79 8.55
C VAL A 81 -0.05 -2.56 7.63
N CYS A 82 0.94 -2.51 6.73
CA CYS A 82 1.16 -1.42 5.80
C CYS A 82 0.33 -1.63 4.52
N SER A 83 -0.74 -0.85 4.35
CA SER A 83 -1.54 -0.90 3.12
C SER A 83 -0.72 -0.52 1.87
N MET A 84 0.26 0.37 2.03
CA MET A 84 1.14 0.81 0.94
C MET A 84 2.10 -0.29 0.46
N TYR A 85 2.47 -1.25 1.32
CA TYR A 85 3.30 -2.39 0.94
C TYR A 85 2.63 -3.23 -0.14
N TYR A 86 1.34 -3.53 0.03
CA TYR A 86 0.54 -4.24 -0.97
C TYR A 86 0.26 -3.38 -2.20
N ALA A 87 -0.05 -2.10 -2.01
CA ALA A 87 -0.29 -1.18 -3.13
C ALA A 87 0.95 -1.05 -4.03
N MET A 88 2.14 -0.89 -3.46
CA MET A 88 3.39 -0.78 -4.22
C MET A 88 3.76 -2.08 -4.93
N SER A 89 3.54 -3.25 -4.31
CA SER A 89 3.73 -4.54 -4.98
C SER A 89 2.82 -4.67 -6.21
N GLY A 90 1.55 -4.26 -6.10
CA GLY A 90 0.62 -4.20 -7.23
C GLY A 90 1.03 -3.17 -8.29
N ILE A 91 1.43 -1.97 -7.90
CA ILE A 91 1.86 -0.91 -8.82
C ILE A 91 3.09 -1.35 -9.61
N VAL A 92 4.12 -1.88 -8.95
CA VAL A 92 5.36 -2.30 -9.60
C VAL A 92 5.11 -3.48 -10.54
N SER A 93 4.30 -4.47 -10.12
CA SER A 93 3.95 -5.59 -10.99
C SER A 93 3.16 -5.17 -12.22
N VAL A 94 2.27 -4.18 -12.11
CA VAL A 94 1.54 -3.62 -13.27
C VAL A 94 2.45 -2.75 -14.13
N GLU A 95 3.24 -1.86 -13.53
CA GLU A 95 4.08 -0.88 -14.23
C GLU A 95 5.11 -1.56 -15.11
N PHE A 96 5.81 -2.56 -14.57
CA PHE A 96 6.92 -3.25 -15.24
C PHE A 96 6.51 -4.56 -15.90
N ALA A 97 5.21 -4.89 -15.95
CA ALA A 97 4.71 -6.09 -16.63
C ALA A 97 5.16 -6.15 -18.10
N GLY A 98 5.89 -7.21 -18.44
CA GLY A 98 6.35 -7.47 -19.81
C GLY A 98 7.49 -6.57 -20.27
N PHE A 99 8.13 -5.82 -19.37
CA PHE A 99 9.28 -4.99 -19.70
C PHE A 99 10.59 -5.74 -19.43
N GLU A 100 11.46 -5.85 -20.44
CA GLU A 100 12.82 -6.37 -20.26
C GLU A 100 13.71 -5.28 -19.67
N GLU A 101 14.12 -5.47 -18.43
CA GLU A 101 14.94 -4.52 -17.69
C GLU A 101 16.39 -4.55 -18.19
N ARG A 102 16.73 -3.62 -19.09
CA ARG A 102 18.09 -3.47 -19.59
C ARG A 102 18.99 -2.84 -18.53
N GLY A 103 20.05 -3.56 -18.14
CA GLY A 103 21.10 -3.05 -17.25
C GLY A 103 21.15 -3.65 -15.85
N LEU A 104 20.23 -4.58 -15.52
CA LEU A 104 20.38 -5.42 -14.34
C LEU A 104 21.28 -6.62 -14.63
N PRO A 105 21.95 -7.19 -13.61
CA PRO A 105 22.60 -8.48 -13.71
C PRO A 105 21.64 -9.52 -14.28
N ALA A 106 22.14 -10.45 -15.10
CA ALA A 106 21.31 -11.49 -15.69
C ALA A 106 20.58 -12.28 -14.58
N GLY A 107 19.25 -12.23 -14.58
CA GLY A 107 18.40 -12.91 -13.60
C GLY A 107 17.79 -12.01 -12.51
N ASP A 108 18.21 -10.76 -12.39
CA ASP A 108 17.57 -9.79 -11.49
C ASP A 108 16.38 -9.09 -12.15
N SER A 109 15.31 -8.90 -11.38
CA SER A 109 14.15 -8.11 -11.77
C SER A 109 13.78 -7.10 -10.68
N VAL A 110 13.41 -5.87 -11.07
CA VAL A 110 12.84 -4.86 -10.18
C VAL A 110 11.58 -5.41 -9.50
N VAL A 111 10.76 -6.16 -10.24
CA VAL A 111 9.53 -6.77 -9.72
C VAL A 111 9.82 -7.77 -8.60
N ALA A 112 10.88 -8.58 -8.74
CA ALA A 112 11.26 -9.57 -7.73
C ALA A 112 11.56 -8.93 -6.36
N GLY A 113 12.02 -7.68 -6.33
CA GLY A 113 12.21 -6.92 -5.11
C GLY A 113 10.92 -6.63 -4.34
N TYR A 114 9.76 -6.64 -5.01
CA TYR A 114 8.44 -6.31 -4.48
C TYR A 114 7.49 -7.51 -4.39
N ASP A 115 7.95 -8.71 -4.74
CA ASP A 115 7.14 -9.92 -4.64
C ASP A 115 6.82 -10.25 -3.18
N ILE A 116 5.53 -10.40 -2.91
CA ILE A 116 5.04 -10.82 -1.59
C ILE A 116 4.87 -12.33 -1.61
N VAL A 117 5.84 -13.05 -1.06
CA VAL A 117 5.81 -14.51 -0.97
C VAL A 117 4.96 -14.94 0.24
N LEU A 118 3.90 -15.70 -0.03
CA LEU A 118 3.02 -16.30 0.96
C LEU A 118 3.67 -17.53 1.59
N GLY A 119 3.16 -17.98 2.74
CA GLY A 119 3.71 -19.14 3.47
C GLY A 119 3.70 -20.47 2.70
N ASN A 120 2.93 -20.56 1.61
CA ASN A 120 2.89 -21.69 0.69
C ASN A 120 3.87 -21.55 -0.50
N GLY A 121 4.73 -20.52 -0.48
CA GLY A 121 5.70 -20.23 -1.54
C GLY A 121 5.11 -19.52 -2.77
N GLN A 122 3.81 -19.24 -2.80
CA GLN A 122 3.19 -18.51 -3.92
C GLN A 122 3.41 -17.01 -3.77
N VAL A 123 3.69 -16.35 -4.88
CA VAL A 123 3.71 -14.88 -4.94
C VAL A 123 2.28 -14.36 -4.98
N LEU A 124 1.98 -13.37 -4.13
CA LEU A 124 0.68 -12.72 -4.13
C LEU A 124 0.46 -12.02 -5.47
N THR A 125 -0.65 -12.35 -6.13
CA THR A 125 -0.99 -11.78 -7.43
C THR A 125 -1.34 -10.30 -7.30
N GLU A 126 -1.25 -9.57 -8.41
CA GLU A 126 -1.74 -8.18 -8.55
C GLU A 126 -3.15 -8.01 -7.95
N ALA A 127 -4.08 -8.88 -8.33
CA ALA A 127 -5.45 -8.88 -7.82
C ALA A 127 -5.51 -9.19 -6.31
N GLY A 128 -4.64 -10.07 -5.82
CA GLY A 128 -4.49 -10.35 -4.40
C GLY A 128 -4.03 -9.11 -3.62
N CYS A 129 -3.02 -8.40 -4.12
CA CYS A 129 -2.56 -7.13 -3.53
C CYS A 129 -3.69 -6.10 -3.48
N LEU A 130 -4.44 -5.95 -4.57
CA LEU A 130 -5.60 -5.04 -4.61
C LEU A 130 -6.68 -5.45 -3.60
N GLY A 131 -6.99 -6.75 -3.51
CA GLY A 131 -7.96 -7.29 -2.55
C GLY A 131 -7.56 -7.00 -1.11
N VAL A 132 -6.28 -7.14 -0.76
CA VAL A 132 -5.79 -6.80 0.59
C VAL A 132 -5.96 -5.32 0.90
N VAL A 133 -5.67 -4.42 -0.06
CA VAL A 133 -5.89 -2.97 0.13
C VAL A 133 -7.36 -2.67 0.40
N TRP A 134 -8.29 -3.33 -0.29
CA TRP A 134 -9.72 -3.20 -0.02
C TRP A 134 -10.13 -3.77 1.34
N CYS A 135 -9.50 -4.87 1.79
CA CYS A 135 -9.70 -5.38 3.16
C CYS A 135 -9.31 -4.32 4.21
N PHE A 136 -8.17 -3.64 4.04
CA PHE A 136 -7.79 -2.52 4.91
C PHE A 136 -8.84 -1.40 4.90
N TYR A 137 -9.31 -0.99 3.72
CA TYR A 137 -10.36 0.02 3.59
C TYR A 137 -11.63 -0.36 4.37
N VAL A 138 -12.08 -1.62 4.24
CA VAL A 138 -13.26 -2.11 4.96
C VAL A 138 -13.01 -2.10 6.47
N VAL A 139 -11.85 -2.57 6.92
CA VAL A 139 -11.48 -2.55 8.35
C VAL A 139 -11.52 -1.11 8.89
N PHE A 140 -10.86 -0.16 8.24
CA PHE A 140 -10.86 1.24 8.69
C PHE A 140 -12.26 1.85 8.69
N SER A 141 -13.07 1.53 7.69
CA SER A 141 -14.45 2.01 7.60
C SER A 141 -15.34 1.45 8.70
N VAL A 142 -15.25 0.14 8.97
CA VAL A 142 -16.01 -0.54 10.03
C VAL A 142 -15.59 -0.02 11.40
N VAL A 143 -14.28 0.03 11.68
CA VAL A 143 -13.77 0.55 12.95
C VAL A 143 -14.17 2.02 13.14
N GLY A 144 -14.06 2.84 12.10
CA GLY A 144 -14.50 4.23 12.14
C GLY A 144 -16.01 4.37 12.41
N TYR A 145 -16.84 3.50 11.83
CA TYR A 145 -18.28 3.46 12.10
C TYR A 145 -18.59 3.05 13.55
N LEU A 146 -17.90 2.03 14.07
CA LEU A 146 -18.05 1.62 15.47
C LEU A 146 -17.62 2.73 16.43
N GLY A 147 -16.55 3.46 16.10
CA GLY A 147 -16.12 4.65 16.83
C GLY A 147 -17.23 5.68 16.95
N LEU A 148 -17.87 6.02 15.82
CA LEU A 148 -19.04 6.92 15.84
C LEU A 148 -20.19 6.35 16.66
N ARG A 149 -20.52 5.06 16.51
CA ARG A 149 -21.67 4.46 17.18
C ARG A 149 -21.52 4.42 18.71
N PHE A 150 -20.34 4.11 19.22
CA PHE A 150 -20.14 3.87 20.65
C PHE A 150 -19.54 5.06 21.40
N LEU A 151 -18.67 5.85 20.77
CA LEU A 151 -18.02 6.99 21.44
C LEU A 151 -18.89 8.25 21.40
N SER A 152 -19.74 8.44 20.38
CA SER A 152 -20.66 9.59 20.34
C SER A 152 -21.76 9.51 21.41
N VAL A 153 -22.13 8.30 21.84
CA VAL A 153 -23.16 8.07 22.87
C VAL A 153 -22.62 8.33 24.27
N SER A 154 -21.31 8.23 24.50
CA SER A 154 -20.69 8.45 25.81
C SER A 154 -20.21 9.88 26.07
N GLN A 155 -20.40 10.80 25.12
CA GLN A 155 -20.05 12.23 25.27
C GLN A 155 -21.28 13.16 25.43
N ILE A 156 -22.46 12.58 25.65
CA ILE A 156 -23.71 13.26 26.03
C ILE A 156 -24.03 12.87 27.47
#